data_AF-A0A3L6J694-F1
#
_entry.id   AF-A0A3L6J694-F1
#
_cell.length_a   1.000
_cell.length_b   1.000
_cell.length_c   1.000
_cell.angle_alpha   90.00
_cell.angle_beta   90.00
_cell.angle_gamma   90.00
#
_symmetry.space_group_name_H-M   'P 1'
#
loop_
_entity.id
_entity.type
_entity.pdbx_description
1 polymer ?
#
loop_
_entity_poly.entity_id
_entity_poly.type
_entity_poly.pdbx_seq_one_letter_code
_entity_poly.pdbx_strand_id
1 'polypeptide(L)'
;MSVGRFQVMALLQAARAHVLGLDEGSARSWGLNRAIFYAAAKRGFASTPQSKTRGEAGAAPARESTTEFFLGDEKAYKAESEPDTLRFTFGGKTQTDEEFNARIRSRFGDRFDEAWTEAIELMQEFDRDTLMSQSGFFEQVYKPRRDELAAKWSEMALSKRKTSRK
;
A
#
# COMPACT_ATOMS: atom_id res chain seq x y z
N MET A 1 11.16 9.30 -14.42
CA MET A 1 9.76 8.81 -14.47
C MET A 1 8.96 9.63 -13.46
N SER A 2 7.66 9.85 -13.67
CA SER A 2 6.83 10.56 -12.67
C SER A 2 6.24 9.59 -11.63
N VAL A 3 6.11 10.09 -10.41
CA VAL A 3 5.39 9.47 -9.30
C VAL A 3 3.92 9.84 -9.44
N GLY A 4 3.04 8.84 -9.48
CA GLY A 4 1.59 9.05 -9.60
C GLY A 4 0.85 8.85 -8.27
N ARG A 5 -0.45 9.19 -8.26
CA ARG A 5 -1.36 9.02 -7.10
C ARG A 5 -1.40 7.60 -6.55
N PHE A 6 -1.16 6.59 -7.40
CA PHE A 6 -1.06 5.19 -6.99
C PHE A 6 0.19 4.93 -6.16
N GLN A 7 1.35 5.41 -6.60
CA GLN A 7 2.60 5.32 -5.84
C GLN A 7 2.49 6.07 -4.52
N VAL A 8 1.85 7.25 -4.52
CA VAL A 8 1.60 8.01 -3.29
C VAL A 8 0.71 7.22 -2.33
N MET A 9 -0.38 6.64 -2.82
CA MET A 9 -1.25 5.81 -1.99
C MET A 9 -0.50 4.63 -1.38
N ALA A 10 0.29 3.91 -2.19
CA ALA A 10 1.04 2.75 -1.74
C ALA A 10 2.08 3.12 -0.67
N LEU A 11 2.83 4.20 -0.88
CA LEU A 11 3.88 4.63 0.04
C LEU A 11 3.29 5.11 1.37
N LEU A 12 2.23 5.94 1.34
CA LEU A 12 1.60 6.43 2.56
C LEU A 12 0.91 5.31 3.35
N GLN A 13 0.26 4.36 2.68
CA GLN A 13 -0.33 3.20 3.37
C GLN A 13 0.75 2.30 3.98
N ALA A 14 1.91 2.15 3.33
CA ALA A 14 3.04 1.44 3.90
C ALA A 14 3.61 2.18 5.13
N ALA A 15 3.82 3.50 5.03
CA ALA A 15 4.32 4.29 6.15
C ALA A 15 3.35 4.24 7.35
N ARG A 16 2.04 4.33 7.08
CA ARG A 16 0.99 4.17 8.10
C ARG A 16 1.08 2.82 8.80
N ALA A 17 1.17 1.73 8.03
CA ALA A 17 1.29 0.39 8.59
C ALA A 17 2.55 0.23 9.46
N HIS A 18 3.67 0.82 9.01
CA HIS A 18 4.92 0.80 9.75
C HIS A 18 4.80 1.56 11.09
N VAL A 19 4.25 2.78 11.08
CA VAL A 19 4.00 3.58 12.29
C VAL A 19 3.02 2.88 13.25
N LEU A 20 2.08 2.10 12.72
CA LEU A 20 1.14 1.31 13.53
C LEU A 20 1.74 -0.01 14.07
N GLY A 21 3.00 -0.32 13.75
CA GLY A 21 3.76 -1.42 14.35
C GLY A 21 4.03 -2.61 13.45
N LEU A 22 3.77 -2.53 12.14
CA LEU A 22 4.22 -3.57 11.19
C LEU A 22 5.71 -3.39 10.90
N ASP A 23 6.41 -4.52 10.74
CA ASP A 23 7.76 -4.50 10.19
C ASP A 23 7.74 -3.92 8.76
N GLU A 24 8.87 -3.37 8.33
CA GLU A 24 8.95 -2.61 7.08
C GLU A 24 8.57 -3.43 5.83
N GLY A 25 8.93 -4.71 5.79
CA GLY A 25 8.58 -5.60 4.68
C GLY A 25 7.08 -5.87 4.60
N SER A 26 6.46 -6.18 5.74
CA SER A 26 5.02 -6.37 5.85
C SER A 26 4.24 -5.08 5.58
N ALA A 27 4.77 -3.94 6.04
CA ALA A 27 4.19 -2.62 5.79
C ALA A 27 4.17 -2.28 4.30
N ARG A 28 5.26 -2.55 3.57
CA ARG A 28 5.31 -2.36 2.10
C ARG A 28 4.35 -3.29 1.37
N SER A 29 4.25 -4.56 1.79
CA SER A 29 3.24 -5.50 1.28
C SER A 29 1.81 -4.97 1.48
N TRP A 30 1.52 -4.46 2.69
CA TRP A 30 0.23 -3.83 3.03
C TRP A 30 -0.06 -2.62 2.13
N GLY A 31 0.90 -1.71 1.99
CA GLY A 31 0.74 -0.49 1.20
C GLY A 31 0.42 -0.78 -0.26
N LEU A 32 1.13 -1.74 -0.88
CA LEU A 32 0.82 -2.19 -2.24
C LEU A 32 -0.58 -2.81 -2.35
N ASN A 33 -0.94 -3.69 -1.41
CA ASN A 33 -2.25 -4.32 -1.37
C ASN A 33 -3.39 -3.29 -1.33
N ARG A 34 -3.31 -2.33 -0.41
CA ARG A 34 -4.32 -1.27 -0.28
C ARG A 34 -4.39 -0.38 -1.50
N ALA A 35 -3.27 0.01 -2.08
CA ALA A 35 -3.27 0.81 -3.30
C ALA A 35 -3.95 0.08 -4.47
N ILE A 36 -3.71 -1.23 -4.63
CA ILE A 36 -4.38 -2.07 -5.64
C ILE A 36 -5.88 -2.16 -5.34
N PHE A 37 -6.26 -2.42 -4.09
CA PHE A 37 -7.66 -2.48 -3.65
C PHE A 37 -8.41 -1.20 -4.00
N TYR A 38 -7.86 -0.02 -3.66
CA TYR A 38 -8.49 1.27 -3.97
C TYR A 38 -8.57 1.54 -5.47
N ALA A 39 -7.53 1.17 -6.23
CA ALA A 39 -7.54 1.29 -7.68
C ALA A 39 -8.62 0.41 -8.33
N ALA A 40 -8.83 -0.81 -7.81
CA ALA A 40 -9.88 -1.72 -8.23
C ALA A 40 -11.26 -1.18 -7.84
N ALA A 41 -11.47 -0.78 -6.58
CA ALA A 41 -12.74 -0.24 -6.09
C ALA A 41 -13.22 0.98 -6.90
N LYS A 42 -12.29 1.87 -7.30
CA LYS A 42 -12.61 3.07 -8.08
C LYS A 42 -13.09 2.78 -9.51
N ARG A 43 -12.65 1.69 -10.13
CA ARG A 43 -13.08 1.32 -11.49
C ARG A 43 -14.47 0.66 -11.52
N GLY A 44 -15.18 0.68 -10.37
CA GLY A 44 -16.08 -0.38 -10.00
C GLY A 44 -15.25 -1.63 -9.77
N PHE A 45 -15.65 -2.50 -8.83
CA PHE A 45 -15.19 -3.89 -8.94
C PHE A 45 -15.74 -4.38 -10.29
N ALA A 46 -14.97 -4.22 -11.37
CA ALA A 46 -15.28 -4.74 -12.68
C ALA A 46 -15.47 -6.22 -12.40
N SER A 47 -16.73 -6.65 -12.42
CA SER A 47 -17.20 -7.86 -11.75
C SER A 47 -16.12 -8.93 -11.84
N THR A 48 -15.35 -9.10 -10.75
CA THR A 48 -15.01 -10.46 -10.39
C THR A 48 -16.38 -11.10 -10.34
N PRO A 49 -16.67 -12.19 -11.07
CA PRO A 49 -17.97 -12.83 -10.96
C PRO A 49 -18.14 -13.17 -9.49
N GLN A 50 -18.85 -12.29 -8.78
CA GLN A 50 -19.35 -12.53 -7.46
C GLN A 50 -20.41 -13.56 -7.75
N SER A 51 -20.01 -14.81 -7.61
CA SER A 51 -20.87 -15.96 -7.78
C SER A 51 -22.12 -15.73 -6.94
N LYS A 52 -23.17 -15.25 -7.60
CA LYS A 52 -24.52 -15.30 -7.10
C LYS A 52 -24.94 -16.74 -7.29
N THR A 53 -24.57 -17.61 -6.36
CA THR A 53 -25.17 -18.94 -6.29
C THR A 53 -25.47 -19.28 -4.86
N ARG A 54 -26.66 -18.84 -4.46
CA ARG A 54 -27.58 -19.69 -3.72
C ARG A 54 -27.73 -20.99 -4.52
N GLY A 55 -27.20 -22.10 -4.00
CA GLY A 55 -27.34 -23.42 -4.60
C GLY A 55 -26.02 -24.06 -5.01
N GLU A 56 -25.64 -25.09 -4.24
CA GLU A 56 -24.88 -26.30 -4.58
C GLU A 56 -23.79 -26.31 -5.67
N ALA A 57 -22.64 -26.87 -5.27
CA ALA A 57 -21.60 -27.55 -6.05
C ALA A 57 -20.60 -26.73 -6.90
N GLY A 58 -19.31 -26.98 -6.63
CA GLY A 58 -18.26 -27.00 -7.65
C GLY A 58 -17.32 -25.78 -7.70
N ALA A 59 -16.09 -26.00 -7.25
CA ALA A 59 -14.92 -25.11 -7.33
C ALA A 59 -14.95 -23.84 -6.46
N ALA A 60 -14.68 -24.05 -5.16
CA ALA A 60 -14.04 -23.00 -4.37
C ALA A 60 -12.78 -22.52 -5.12
N PRO A 61 -12.52 -21.20 -5.27
CA PRO A 61 -11.11 -20.80 -5.37
C PRO A 61 -10.47 -21.38 -4.11
N ALA A 62 -9.43 -22.19 -4.29
CA ALA A 62 -8.83 -23.02 -3.25
C ALA A 62 -9.01 -22.39 -1.87
N ARG A 63 -9.73 -23.08 -0.98
CA ARG A 63 -9.78 -22.76 0.45
C ARG A 63 -8.38 -22.99 1.01
N GLU A 64 -7.46 -22.10 0.68
CA GLU A 64 -6.23 -21.88 1.41
C GLU A 64 -6.63 -20.89 2.50
N SER A 65 -6.49 -21.31 3.75
CA SER A 65 -6.86 -20.66 5.00
C SER A 65 -6.29 -19.25 5.12
N THR A 66 -6.87 -18.32 4.36
CA THR A 66 -6.39 -16.94 4.28
C THR A 66 -6.77 -16.23 5.57
N THR A 67 -5.80 -16.11 6.48
CA THR A 67 -6.03 -15.47 7.78
C THR A 67 -6.35 -13.99 7.55
N GLU A 68 -7.48 -13.53 8.07
CA GLU A 68 -7.85 -12.11 8.00
C GLU A 68 -6.94 -11.28 8.92
N PHE A 69 -6.51 -10.11 8.45
CA PHE A 69 -5.74 -9.15 9.22
C PHE A 69 -6.42 -7.80 9.19
N PHE A 70 -6.45 -7.15 10.35
CA PHE A 70 -7.03 -5.83 10.52
C PHE A 70 -5.95 -4.85 10.95
N LEU A 71 -5.88 -3.73 10.24
CA LEU A 71 -5.08 -2.57 10.63
C LEU A 71 -6.06 -1.43 10.97
N GLY A 72 -6.45 -1.35 12.24
CA GLY A 72 -7.56 -0.51 12.67
C GLY A 72 -8.88 -1.05 12.13
N ASP A 73 -9.62 -0.25 11.36
CA ASP A 73 -10.91 -0.64 10.74
C ASP A 73 -10.74 -1.26 9.33
N GLU A 74 -9.51 -1.35 8.81
CA GLU A 74 -9.24 -1.79 7.44
C GLU A 74 -8.83 -3.27 7.40
N LYS A 75 -9.47 -4.05 6.51
CA LYS A 75 -9.25 -5.50 6.39
C LYS A 75 -8.39 -5.85 5.17
N ALA A 76 -7.43 -6.75 5.34
CA ALA A 76 -6.75 -7.46 4.26
C ALA A 76 -6.54 -8.95 4.60
N TYR A 77 -6.14 -9.73 3.61
CA TYR A 77 -5.96 -11.17 3.74
C TYR A 77 -4.46 -11.51 3.75
N LYS A 78 -4.00 -12.34 4.69
CA LYS A 78 -2.62 -12.81 4.78
C LYS A 78 -2.35 -13.94 3.79
N ALA A 79 -1.22 -13.90 3.09
CA ALA A 79 -0.73 -15.04 2.33
C ALA A 79 -0.15 -16.08 3.30
N GLU A 80 -0.50 -17.36 3.14
CA GLU A 80 0.00 -18.47 3.98
C GLU A 80 1.47 -18.85 3.70
N SER A 81 2.18 -18.09 2.87
CA SER A 81 3.44 -18.55 2.29
C SER A 81 4.64 -18.56 3.25
N GLU A 82 4.67 -17.78 4.33
CA GLU A 82 5.80 -17.80 5.28
C GLU A 82 5.38 -17.45 6.74
N PRO A 83 5.84 -18.21 7.76
CA PRO A 83 5.49 -17.99 9.17
C PRO A 83 6.14 -16.74 9.79
N ASP A 84 7.29 -16.27 9.25
CA ASP A 84 8.09 -15.18 9.83
C ASP A 84 7.85 -13.80 9.17
N THR A 85 7.15 -13.72 8.04
CA THR A 85 6.92 -12.43 7.34
C THR A 85 5.46 -12.28 6.93
N LEU A 86 4.79 -11.26 7.46
CA LEU A 86 3.39 -10.98 7.14
C LEU A 86 3.26 -10.42 5.73
N ARG A 87 2.79 -11.26 4.81
CA ARG A 87 2.49 -10.86 3.43
C ARG A 87 1.00 -10.81 3.19
N PHE A 88 0.57 -9.90 2.32
CA PHE A 88 -0.84 -9.72 2.00
C PHE A 88 -1.17 -10.18 0.58
N THR A 89 -2.36 -10.73 0.37
CA THR A 89 -2.84 -11.19 -0.94
C THR A 89 -4.09 -10.44 -1.37
N PHE A 90 -4.23 -10.21 -2.68
CA PHE A 90 -5.43 -9.65 -3.29
C PHE A 90 -5.68 -10.30 -4.65
N GLY A 91 -6.89 -10.83 -4.87
CA GLY A 91 -7.27 -11.47 -6.13
C GLY A 91 -6.42 -12.68 -6.52
N GLY A 92 -5.92 -13.45 -5.55
CA GLY A 92 -5.05 -14.61 -5.77
C GLY A 92 -3.58 -14.26 -6.05
N LYS A 93 -3.17 -12.99 -5.87
CA LYS A 93 -1.77 -12.56 -6.02
C LYS A 93 -1.20 -12.07 -4.69
N THR A 94 -0.13 -12.74 -4.24
CA THR A 94 0.69 -12.32 -3.09
C THR A 94 1.44 -11.05 -3.43
N GLN A 95 1.32 -10.04 -2.58
CA GLN A 95 2.03 -8.76 -2.70
C GLN A 95 3.33 -8.87 -1.91
N THR A 96 4.47 -8.93 -2.61
CA THR A 96 5.79 -9.04 -1.99
C THR A 96 6.49 -7.69 -1.89
N ASP A 97 7.50 -7.59 -1.02
CA ASP A 97 8.40 -6.43 -0.98
C ASP A 97 9.07 -6.18 -2.34
N GLU A 98 9.44 -7.25 -3.04
CA GLU A 98 10.02 -7.18 -4.38
C GLU A 98 9.05 -6.54 -5.38
N GLU A 99 7.76 -6.89 -5.35
CA GLU A 99 6.77 -6.26 -6.21
C GLU A 99 6.54 -4.79 -5.83
N PHE A 100 6.55 -4.47 -4.53
CA PHE A 100 6.55 -3.08 -4.07
C PHE A 100 7.75 -2.32 -4.63
N ASN A 101 8.95 -2.90 -4.57
CA ASN A 101 10.16 -2.27 -5.08
C ASN A 101 10.08 -2.05 -6.60
N ALA A 102 9.62 -3.06 -7.35
CA ALA A 102 9.50 -2.98 -8.80
C ALA A 102 8.46 -1.94 -9.26
N ARG A 103 7.34 -1.78 -8.54
CA ARG A 103 6.22 -0.92 -8.96
C ARG A 103 6.22 0.48 -8.34
N ILE A 104 6.72 0.58 -7.12
CA ILE A 104 6.72 1.79 -6.30
C ILE A 104 8.13 2.37 -6.24
N ARG A 105 9.08 1.70 -5.58
CA ARG A 105 10.45 2.22 -5.36
C ARG A 105 11.15 2.63 -6.66
N SER A 106 10.99 1.85 -7.73
CA SER A 106 11.56 2.15 -9.05
C SER A 106 11.15 3.52 -9.61
N ARG A 107 10.01 4.09 -9.19
CA ARG A 107 9.53 5.42 -9.61
C ARG A 107 10.23 6.56 -8.90
N PHE A 108 10.73 6.32 -7.70
CA PHE A 108 11.49 7.28 -6.89
C PHE A 108 12.99 7.20 -7.16
N GLY A 109 13.46 6.06 -7.68
CA GLY A 109 14.89 5.83 -7.93
C GLY A 109 15.69 5.88 -6.64
N ASP A 110 16.86 6.53 -6.68
CA ASP A 110 17.77 6.66 -5.53
C ASP A 110 17.23 7.57 -4.41
N ARG A 111 16.12 8.26 -4.65
CA ARG A 111 15.47 9.20 -3.70
C ARG A 111 14.32 8.56 -2.93
N PHE A 112 14.14 7.25 -3.07
CA PHE A 112 13.10 6.54 -2.34
C PHE A 112 13.23 6.69 -0.83
N ASP A 113 14.44 6.59 -0.29
CA ASP A 113 14.66 6.62 1.16
C ASP A 113 14.27 7.98 1.77
N GLU A 114 14.46 9.08 1.02
CA GLU A 114 14.00 10.41 1.38
C GLU A 114 12.46 10.49 1.37
N ALA A 115 11.82 9.98 0.32
CA ALA A 115 10.35 9.95 0.24
C ALA A 115 9.72 9.03 1.30
N TRP A 116 10.39 7.94 1.66
CA TRP A 116 9.97 7.03 2.72
C TRP A 116 10.04 7.69 4.10
N THR A 117 11.14 8.37 4.38
CA THR A 117 11.33 9.13 5.63
C THR A 117 10.26 10.22 5.74
N GLU A 118 10.06 11.01 4.69
CA GLU A 118 9.02 12.05 4.65
C GLU A 118 7.62 11.46 4.86
N ALA A 119 7.33 10.29 4.28
CA ALA A 119 6.05 9.61 4.48
C ALA A 119 5.85 9.18 5.94
N ILE A 120 6.89 8.66 6.61
CA ILE A 120 6.84 8.28 8.02
C ILE A 120 6.62 9.51 8.90
N GLU A 121 7.40 10.58 8.69
CA GLU A 121 7.29 11.84 9.43
C GLU A 121 5.86 12.39 9.32
N LEU A 122 5.31 12.41 8.10
CA LEU A 122 3.94 12.84 7.86
C LEU A 122 2.93 11.97 8.63
N MET A 123 3.13 10.66 8.75
CA MET A 123 2.23 9.81 9.53
C MET A 123 2.33 10.10 11.04
N GLN A 124 3.52 10.41 11.55
CA GLN A 124 3.72 10.70 12.97
C GLN A 124 3.05 12.01 13.41
N GLU A 125 2.75 12.92 12.48
CA GLU A 125 1.98 14.14 12.77
C GLU A 125 0.51 13.88 13.11
N PHE A 126 -0.03 12.70 12.77
CA PHE A 126 -1.44 12.37 13.02
C PHE A 126 -1.62 11.47 14.23
N ASP A 127 -2.74 11.65 14.93
CA ASP A 127 -3.15 10.78 16.02
C ASP A 127 -3.36 9.34 15.55
N ARG A 128 -3.05 8.39 16.45
CA ARG A 128 -3.19 6.96 16.18
C ARG A 128 -4.61 6.59 15.76
N ASP A 129 -5.64 7.23 16.29
CA ASP A 129 -7.04 6.98 15.92
C ASP A 129 -7.34 7.37 14.47
N THR A 130 -6.79 8.51 14.01
CA THR A 130 -6.89 8.94 12.60
C THR A 130 -6.17 7.95 11.68
N LEU A 131 -5.01 7.46 12.10
CA LEU A 131 -4.30 6.41 11.38
C LEU A 131 -5.00 5.05 11.49
N MET A 132 -5.78 4.76 12.52
CA MET A 132 -6.52 3.50 12.59
C MET A 132 -7.78 3.52 11.73
N SER A 133 -8.35 4.69 11.44
CA SER A 133 -9.50 4.78 10.55
C SER A 133 -9.10 4.89 9.07
N GLN A 134 -9.64 4.01 8.25
CA GLN A 134 -9.58 4.02 6.79
C GLN A 134 -10.12 5.36 6.25
N SER A 135 -11.26 5.81 6.78
CA SER A 135 -11.91 7.05 6.35
C SER A 135 -11.11 8.28 6.80
N GLY A 136 -10.61 8.26 8.04
CA GLY A 136 -9.76 9.31 8.60
C GLY A 136 -8.48 9.48 7.80
N PHE A 137 -7.75 8.38 7.57
CA PHE A 137 -6.57 8.39 6.72
C PHE A 137 -6.87 8.91 5.31
N PHE A 138 -7.94 8.43 4.67
CA PHE A 138 -8.24 8.84 3.30
C PHE A 138 -8.57 10.33 3.19
N GLU A 139 -9.44 10.86 4.05
CA GLU A 139 -9.92 12.24 3.96
C GLU A 139 -8.94 13.27 4.56
N GLN A 140 -8.23 12.93 5.64
CA GLN A 140 -7.37 13.88 6.36
C GLN A 140 -5.90 13.83 5.91
N VAL A 141 -5.44 12.66 5.47
CA VAL A 141 -4.02 12.44 5.14
C VAL A 141 -3.83 12.39 3.64
N TYR A 142 -4.44 11.40 2.98
CA TYR A 142 -4.20 11.12 1.56
C TYR A 142 -4.81 12.17 0.64
N LYS A 143 -6.13 12.36 0.68
CA LYS A 143 -6.87 13.21 -0.26
C LYS A 143 -6.35 14.66 -0.37
N PRO A 144 -6.03 15.38 0.72
CA PRO A 144 -5.54 16.76 0.62
C PRO A 144 -4.14 16.86 0.02
N ARG A 145 -3.27 15.86 0.28
CA ARG A 145 -1.84 15.94 -0.08
C ARG A 145 -1.44 15.10 -1.30
N ARG A 146 -2.32 14.23 -1.81
CA ARG A 146 -1.96 13.23 -2.85
C ARG A 146 -1.36 13.85 -4.11
N ASP A 147 -1.83 15.02 -4.51
CA ASP A 147 -1.44 15.69 -5.76
C ASP A 147 -0.14 16.47 -5.54
N GLU A 148 -0.02 17.14 -4.39
CA GLU A 148 1.20 17.83 -3.96
C GLU A 148 2.36 16.86 -3.76
N LEU A 149 2.15 15.76 -3.05
CA LEU A 149 3.17 14.71 -2.84
C LEU A 149 3.57 14.05 -4.15
N ALA A 150 2.61 13.80 -5.06
CA ALA A 150 2.94 13.24 -6.37
C ALA A 150 3.84 14.19 -7.18
N ALA A 151 3.55 15.50 -7.16
CA ALA A 151 4.38 16.50 -7.82
C ALA A 151 5.76 16.62 -7.17
N LYS A 152 5.80 16.80 -5.84
CA LYS A 152 7.03 16.94 -5.04
C LYS A 152 7.95 15.74 -5.22
N TRP A 153 7.43 14.52 -5.08
CA TRP A 153 8.24 13.31 -5.22
C TRP A 153 8.64 13.04 -6.67
N SER A 154 7.84 13.45 -7.65
CA SER A 154 8.25 13.40 -9.06
C SER A 154 9.45 14.32 -9.31
N GLU A 155 9.40 15.55 -8.79
CA GLU A 155 10.51 16.50 -8.91
C GLU A 155 11.75 15.99 -8.17
N MET A 156 11.58 15.48 -6.96
CA MET A 156 12.65 14.87 -6.16
C MET A 156 13.33 13.73 -6.93
N ALA A 157 12.56 12.81 -7.51
CA ALA A 157 13.06 11.68 -8.29
C ALA A 157 13.80 12.11 -9.59
N LEU A 158 13.43 13.26 -10.16
CA LEU A 158 14.13 13.85 -11.31
C LEU A 158 15.38 14.64 -10.91
N SER A 159 15.42 15.13 -9.66
CA SER A 159 16.57 15.88 -9.14
C SER A 159 17.78 14.94 -9.01
N LYS A 160 18.76 15.11 -9.89
CA LYS A 160 20.06 14.45 -9.72
C LYS A 160 20.64 14.88 -8.37
N ARG A 161 21.15 13.94 -7.58
CA ARG A 161 22.06 14.29 -6.47
C ARG A 161 23.14 15.20 -7.08
N LYS A 162 23.19 16.47 -6.66
CA LYS A 162 24.43 17.24 -6.80
C LYS A 162 25.45 16.48 -5.98
N THR A 163 26.20 15.60 -6.62
CA THR A 163 27.39 15.02 -6.04
C THR A 163 28.34 16.17 -5.78
N SER A 164 28.27 16.70 -4.56
CA SER A 164 29.36 17.49 -3.99
C SER A 164 30.54 16.53 -3.87
N ARG A 165 31.29 16.36 -4.97
CA ARG A 165 32.68 15.93 -4.89
C ARG A 165 33.41 17.06 -4.16
N LYS A 166 33.79 16.81 -2.91
CA LYS A 166 34.88 17.52 -2.26
C LYS A 166 36.07 16.58 -2.21
#